data_AF-A0A931G1Q4-F1
#
_entry.id   AF-A0A931G1Q4-F1
#
_cell.length_a   1.000
_cell.length_b   1.000
_cell.length_c   1.000
_cell.angle_alpha   90.00
_cell.angle_beta   90.00
_cell.angle_gamma   90.00
#
_symmetry.space_group_name_H-M   'P 1'
#
loop_
_entity.id
_entity.type
_entity.pdbx_description
1 polymer ?
#
loop_
_entity_poly.entity_id
_entity_poly.type
_entity_poly.pdbx_seq_one_letter_code
_entity_poly.pdbx_strand_id
1 'polypeptide(L)'
;MARKPDRRKSNQQRGTARDRAAAAAQHENPFKSVQRTGLWNLQVLAAALSIALGVFSVLTLSQGGVTGVRLVSHLICAVGGVCGAGFFASKPYPMLMRSLQIFAAALTVLGVAGLAIAAGAN
;
A
#
# COMPACT_ATOMS: atom_id res chain seq x y z
N MET A 1 -22.93 -25.67 62.65
CA MET A 1 -22.51 -24.26 62.43
C MET A 1 -21.87 -24.14 61.05
N ALA A 2 -22.56 -23.58 60.06
CA ALA A 2 -22.07 -23.48 58.68
C ALA A 2 -21.47 -22.09 58.40
N ARG A 3 -20.18 -22.01 58.06
CA ARG A 3 -19.49 -20.76 57.67
C ARG A 3 -19.91 -20.36 56.25
N LYS A 4 -20.51 -19.18 56.10
CA LYS A 4 -20.80 -18.58 54.79
C LYS A 4 -19.49 -18.14 54.12
N PRO A 5 -19.24 -18.49 52.84
CA PRO A 5 -18.05 -18.04 52.14
C PRO A 5 -18.15 -16.57 51.72
N ASP A 6 -17.03 -15.90 51.91
CA ASP A 6 -16.79 -14.48 51.80
C ASP A 6 -16.85 -13.98 50.34
N ARG A 7 -18.04 -13.53 49.91
CA ARG A 7 -18.37 -13.14 48.52
C ARG A 7 -17.87 -11.73 48.12
N ARG A 8 -17.06 -11.06 48.94
CA ARG A 8 -16.69 -9.65 48.72
C ARG A 8 -15.44 -9.42 47.85
N LYS A 9 -14.56 -10.41 47.67
CA LYS A 9 -13.28 -10.20 46.96
C LYS A 9 -13.36 -10.28 45.43
N SER A 10 -14.43 -10.83 44.86
CA SER A 10 -14.51 -11.08 43.40
C SER A 10 -14.95 -9.87 42.57
N ASN A 11 -15.73 -8.94 43.13
CA ASN A 11 -16.20 -7.76 42.39
C ASN A 11 -15.12 -6.66 42.27
N GLN A 12 -14.19 -6.57 43.22
CA GLN A 12 -13.13 -5.56 43.20
C GLN A 12 -12.05 -5.87 42.13
N GLN A 13 -11.80 -7.16 41.85
CA GLN A 13 -10.91 -7.58 40.75
C GLN A 13 -11.54 -7.42 39.36
N ARG A 14 -12.87 -7.53 39.24
CA ARG A 14 -13.55 -7.30 37.95
C ARG A 14 -13.60 -5.83 37.55
N GLY A 15 -13.73 -4.91 38.51
CA GLY A 15 -13.62 -3.47 38.24
C GLY A 15 -12.24 -3.10 37.69
N THR A 16 -11.18 -3.53 38.37
CA THR A 16 -9.79 -3.22 37.97
C THR A 16 -9.36 -3.84 36.64
N ALA A 17 -9.86 -5.02 36.27
CA ALA A 17 -9.58 -5.61 34.96
C ALA A 17 -10.33 -4.91 33.80
N ARG A 18 -11.58 -4.49 34.04
CA ARG A 18 -12.39 -3.76 33.05
C ARG A 18 -11.89 -2.32 32.87
N ASP A 19 -11.43 -1.69 33.95
CA ASP A 19 -10.81 -0.36 33.91
C ASP A 19 -9.42 -0.40 33.27
N ARG A 20 -8.64 -1.48 33.43
CA ARG A 20 -7.39 -1.68 32.68
C ARG A 20 -7.62 -1.92 31.19
N ALA A 21 -8.70 -2.61 30.80
CA ALA A 21 -9.06 -2.77 29.39
C ALA A 21 -9.54 -1.45 28.77
N ALA A 22 -10.25 -0.61 29.52
CA ALA A 22 -10.65 0.73 29.09
C ALA A 22 -9.46 1.70 29.03
N ALA A 23 -8.50 1.60 29.95
CA ALA A 23 -7.26 2.40 29.93
C ALA A 23 -6.29 1.94 28.81
N ALA A 24 -6.24 0.65 28.47
CA ALA A 24 -5.48 0.14 27.33
C ALA A 24 -6.08 0.57 25.97
N ALA A 25 -7.40 0.77 25.91
CA ALA A 25 -8.08 1.31 24.73
C ALA A 25 -7.85 2.83 24.53
N GLN A 26 -7.46 3.56 25.59
CA GLN A 26 -7.15 5.01 25.53
C GLN A 26 -5.71 5.32 25.08
N HIS A 27 -4.84 4.32 24.98
CA HIS A 27 -3.53 4.43 24.32
C HIS A 27 -3.57 4.03 22.85
N GLU A 28 -4.73 4.14 22.19
CA GLU A 28 -4.78 4.03 20.75
C GLU A 28 -4.20 5.31 20.15
N ASN A 29 -2.96 5.23 19.67
CA ASN A 29 -2.20 6.33 19.08
C ASN A 29 -3.12 7.31 18.32
N PRO A 30 -3.28 8.57 18.75
CA PRO A 30 -4.15 9.53 18.08
C PRO A 30 -3.70 9.83 16.63
N PHE A 31 -2.46 9.43 16.31
CA PHE A 31 -1.87 9.50 14.98
C PHE A 31 -2.19 8.30 14.09
N LYS A 32 -2.80 7.20 14.57
CA LYS A 32 -3.11 6.02 13.73
C LYS A 32 -4.03 6.36 12.57
N SER A 33 -5.03 7.22 12.82
CA SER A 33 -5.96 7.68 11.78
C SER A 33 -5.23 8.55 10.75
N VAL A 34 -4.40 9.49 11.21
CA VAL A 34 -3.58 10.37 10.37
C VAL A 34 -2.56 9.57 9.54
N GLN A 35 -1.89 8.59 10.14
CA GLN A 35 -0.96 7.68 9.47
C GLN A 35 -1.66 6.82 8.43
N ARG A 36 -2.87 6.32 8.72
CA ARG A 36 -3.64 5.51 7.76
C ARG A 36 -4.12 6.35 6.57
N THR A 37 -4.55 7.59 6.80
CA THR A 37 -4.94 8.52 5.73
C THR A 37 -3.73 8.97 4.90
N GLY A 38 -2.60 9.28 5.55
CA GLY A 38 -1.35 9.64 4.88
C GLY A 38 -0.81 8.50 4.02
N LEU A 39 -0.80 7.27 4.56
CA LEU A 39 -0.40 6.09 3.80
C LEU A 39 -1.31 5.89 2.60
N TRP A 40 -2.63 6.04 2.77
CA TRP A 40 -3.58 5.87 1.68
C TRP A 40 -3.35 6.91 0.57
N ASN A 41 -3.19 8.19 0.91
CA ASN A 41 -2.86 9.22 -0.09
C ASN A 41 -1.56 8.92 -0.85
N LEU A 42 -0.53 8.44 -0.15
CA LEU A 42 0.75 8.08 -0.77
C LEU A 42 0.60 6.90 -1.74
N GLN A 43 -0.25 5.94 -1.39
CA GLN A 43 -0.54 4.80 -2.25
C GLN A 43 -1.34 5.20 -3.50
N VAL A 44 -2.33 6.10 -3.37
CA VAL A 44 -3.04 6.68 -4.52
C VAL A 44 -2.07 7.42 -5.44
N LEU A 45 -1.20 8.24 -4.86
CA LEU A 45 -0.20 8.99 -5.63
C LEU A 45 0.76 8.06 -6.39
N ALA A 46 1.24 7.00 -5.73
CA ALA A 46 2.09 5.99 -6.37
C ALA A 46 1.39 5.27 -7.53
N ALA A 47 0.12 4.89 -7.36
CA ALA A 47 -0.67 4.28 -8.42
C ALA A 47 -0.89 5.25 -9.58
N ALA A 48 -1.19 6.52 -9.30
CA ALA A 48 -1.37 7.56 -10.31
C ALA A 48 -0.08 7.82 -11.12
N LEU A 49 1.06 7.91 -10.45
CA LEU A 49 2.38 8.03 -11.10
C LEU A 49 2.68 6.83 -12.00
N SER A 50 2.38 5.61 -11.53
CA SER A 50 2.56 4.40 -12.30
C SER A 50 1.73 4.41 -13.60
N ILE A 51 0.46 4.82 -13.50
CA ILE A 51 -0.43 4.98 -14.66
C ILE A 51 0.14 6.02 -15.63
N ALA A 52 0.55 7.20 -15.13
CA ALA A 52 1.08 8.27 -15.98
C ALA A 52 2.34 7.82 -16.75
N LEU A 53 3.29 7.15 -16.08
CA LEU A 53 4.49 6.60 -16.70
C LEU A 53 4.18 5.50 -17.72
N GLY A 54 3.20 4.65 -17.42
CA GLY A 54 2.73 3.62 -18.35
C GLY A 54 2.12 4.22 -19.60
N VAL A 55 1.23 5.19 -19.46
CA VAL A 55 0.61 5.91 -20.60
C VAL A 55 1.69 6.62 -21.44
N PHE A 56 2.62 7.32 -20.81
CA PHE A 56 3.73 7.97 -21.51
C PHE A 56 4.57 6.97 -22.31
N SER A 57 4.83 5.79 -21.74
CA SER A 57 5.59 4.74 -22.41
C SER A 57 4.84 4.17 -23.61
N VAL A 58 3.53 3.91 -23.48
CA VAL A 58 2.69 3.45 -24.60
C VAL A 58 2.64 4.49 -25.72
N LEU A 59 2.51 5.78 -25.38
CA LEU A 59 2.53 6.86 -26.36
C LEU A 59 3.88 6.91 -27.11
N THR A 60 4.99 6.80 -26.39
CA THR A 60 6.34 6.83 -26.99
C THR A 60 6.56 5.64 -27.91
N LEU A 61 6.09 4.44 -27.51
CA LEU A 61 6.09 3.24 -28.36
C LEU A 61 5.25 3.44 -29.62
N SER A 62 4.05 4.00 -29.49
CA SER A 62 3.12 4.21 -30.62
C SER A 62 3.63 5.19 -31.67
N GLN A 63 4.48 6.14 -31.27
CA GLN A 63 5.12 7.10 -32.17
C GLN A 63 6.36 6.53 -32.87
N GLY A 64 6.72 5.27 -32.60
CA GLY A 64 7.92 4.64 -33.17
C GLY A 64 9.24 5.16 -32.58
N GLY A 65 9.19 5.94 -31.49
CA GLY A 65 10.37 6.57 -30.88
C GLY A 65 11.26 5.63 -30.06
N VAL A 66 10.95 4.33 -30.03
CA VAL A 66 11.59 3.36 -29.14
C VAL A 66 12.04 2.14 -29.93
N THR A 67 13.35 1.86 -29.92
CA THR A 67 13.94 0.67 -30.55
C THR A 67 15.00 0.04 -29.65
N GLY A 68 15.30 -1.24 -29.91
CA GLY A 68 16.36 -1.98 -29.21
C GLY A 68 16.15 -2.11 -27.71
N VAL A 69 17.20 -1.80 -26.94
CA VAL A 69 17.27 -2.02 -25.48
C VAL A 69 16.22 -1.19 -24.71
N ARG A 70 15.77 -0.05 -25.26
CA ARG A 70 14.75 0.82 -24.63
C ARG A 70 13.33 0.25 -24.71
N LEU A 71 13.07 -0.66 -25.66
CA LEU A 71 11.75 -1.23 -25.90
C LEU A 71 11.24 -2.00 -24.68
N VAL A 72 12.10 -2.85 -24.11
CA VAL A 72 11.75 -3.67 -22.96
C VAL A 72 11.41 -2.80 -21.74
N SER A 73 12.19 -1.75 -21.49
CA SER A 73 11.97 -0.83 -20.38
C SER A 73 10.63 -0.08 -20.51
N HIS A 74 10.27 0.37 -21.70
CA HIS A 74 8.96 1.00 -21.94
C HIS A 74 7.80 0.01 -21.81
N LEU A 75 7.96 -1.24 -22.24
CA LEU A 75 6.95 -2.28 -22.02
C LEU A 75 6.76 -2.57 -20.52
N ILE A 76 7.85 -2.66 -19.76
CA ILE A 76 7.80 -2.84 -18.30
C ILE A 76 7.03 -1.68 -17.64
N CYS A 77 7.31 -0.43 -18.04
CA CYS A 77 6.56 0.75 -17.57
C CYS A 77 5.07 0.67 -17.93
N ALA A 78 4.74 0.25 -19.16
CA ALA A 78 3.36 0.09 -19.60
C ALA A 78 2.60 -0.94 -18.76
N VAL A 79 3.21 -2.11 -18.51
CA VAL A 79 2.63 -3.13 -17.61
C VAL A 79 2.48 -2.60 -16.19
N GLY A 80 3.46 -1.84 -15.69
CA GLY A 80 3.37 -1.15 -14.41
C GLY A 80 2.14 -0.25 -14.33
N GLY A 81 1.90 0.57 -15.36
CA GLY A 81 0.72 1.42 -15.46
C GLY A 81 -0.61 0.66 -15.48
N VAL A 82 -0.68 -0.49 -16.15
CA VAL A 82 -1.86 -1.37 -16.13
C VAL A 82 -2.09 -1.92 -14.72
N CYS A 83 -1.04 -2.35 -14.02
CA CYS A 83 -1.14 -2.78 -12.61
C CYS A 83 -1.60 -1.63 -11.70
N GLY A 84 -1.10 -0.41 -11.93
CA GLY A 84 -1.52 0.80 -11.24
C GLY A 84 -2.99 1.16 -11.48
N ALA A 85 -3.52 0.92 -12.68
CA ALA A 85 -4.95 1.07 -12.97
C ALA A 85 -5.79 -0.01 -12.26
N GLY A 86 -5.30 -1.26 -12.27
CA GLY A 86 -5.94 -2.39 -11.59
C GLY A 86 -6.08 -2.20 -10.08
N PHE A 87 -5.21 -1.40 -9.46
CA PHE A 87 -5.30 -1.00 -8.06
C PHE A 87 -6.64 -0.33 -7.72
N PHE A 88 -7.13 0.56 -8.59
CA PHE A 88 -8.42 1.24 -8.39
C PHE A 88 -9.62 0.31 -8.58
N ALA A 89 -9.51 -0.66 -9.49
CA ALA A 89 -10.52 -1.69 -9.69
C ALA A 89 -10.57 -2.71 -8.54
N SER A 90 -9.46 -2.88 -7.81
CA SER A 90 -9.29 -3.90 -6.77
C SER A 90 -9.66 -3.43 -5.36
N LYS A 91 -10.33 -2.27 -5.22
CA LYS A 91 -10.84 -1.74 -3.94
C LYS A 91 -11.53 -2.76 -3.02
N PRO A 92 -12.39 -3.68 -3.51
CA PRO A 92 -13.05 -4.65 -2.61
C PRO A 92 -12.12 -5.75 -2.07
N TYR A 93 -10.91 -5.92 -2.63
CA TYR A 93 -9.99 -7.01 -2.30
C TYR A 93 -8.66 -6.45 -1.74
N PRO A 94 -8.54 -6.23 -0.42
CA PRO A 94 -7.37 -5.54 0.17
C PRO A 94 -6.05 -6.27 -0.03
N MET A 95 -6.06 -7.61 -0.06
CA MET A 95 -4.87 -8.44 -0.37
C MET A 95 -4.39 -8.21 -1.81
N LEU A 96 -5.32 -8.19 -2.76
CA LEU A 96 -5.04 -7.98 -4.18
C LEU A 96 -4.54 -6.55 -4.44
N MET A 97 -5.18 -5.56 -3.79
CA MET A 97 -4.80 -4.15 -3.86
C MET A 97 -3.33 -3.95 -3.46
N ARG A 98 -2.91 -4.56 -2.33
CA ARG A 98 -1.53 -4.48 -1.85
C ARG A 98 -0.54 -5.17 -2.81
N SER A 99 -0.90 -6.34 -3.33
CA SER A 99 -0.08 -7.08 -4.29
C SER A 99 0.13 -6.28 -5.58
N LEU A 100 -0.96 -5.78 -6.17
CA LEU A 100 -0.92 -4.95 -7.38
C LEU A 100 -0.10 -3.70 -7.17
N GLN A 101 -0.18 -3.08 -5.99
CA GLN A 101 0.58 -1.89 -5.72
C GLN A 101 2.09 -2.16 -5.62
N ILE A 102 2.49 -3.24 -4.93
CA ILE A 102 3.89 -3.64 -4.86
C ILE A 102 4.41 -3.98 -6.26
N PHE A 103 3.61 -4.70 -7.05
CA PHE A 103 3.97 -5.08 -8.40
C PHE A 103 4.10 -3.87 -9.33
N ALA A 104 3.13 -2.94 -9.28
CA ALA A 104 3.17 -1.69 -10.03
C ALA A 104 4.40 -0.87 -9.67
N ALA A 105 4.72 -0.73 -8.38
CA ALA A 105 5.90 -0.02 -7.91
C ALA A 105 7.20 -0.68 -8.40
N ALA A 106 7.33 -1.99 -8.25
CA ALA A 106 8.51 -2.74 -8.70
C ALA A 106 8.72 -2.61 -10.21
N LEU A 107 7.65 -2.74 -11.01
CA LEU A 107 7.72 -2.56 -12.46
C LEU A 107 8.09 -1.13 -12.84
N THR A 108 7.51 -0.12 -12.19
CA THR A 108 7.90 1.28 -12.48
C THR A 108 9.36 1.55 -12.17
N VAL A 109 9.88 1.06 -11.03
CA VAL A 109 11.30 1.22 -10.68
C VAL A 109 12.18 0.50 -11.69
N LEU A 110 11.83 -0.74 -12.04
CA LEU A 110 12.61 -1.53 -13.00
C LEU A 110 12.60 -0.92 -14.40
N GLY A 111 11.44 -0.44 -14.87
CA GLY A 111 11.29 0.21 -16.17
C GLY A 111 12.04 1.53 -16.24
N VAL A 112 11.94 2.37 -15.20
CA VAL A 112 12.68 3.64 -15.12
C VAL A 112 14.19 3.40 -15.01
N ALA A 113 14.63 2.44 -14.20
CA ALA A 113 16.05 2.07 -14.09
C ALA A 113 16.59 1.55 -15.42
N GLY A 114 15.85 0.68 -16.10
CA GLY A 114 16.20 0.20 -17.44
C GLY A 114 16.27 1.32 -18.47
N LEU A 115 15.38 2.32 -18.38
CA LEU A 115 15.43 3.53 -19.20
C LEU A 115 16.67 4.38 -18.91
N ALA A 116 17.02 4.58 -17.63
CA ALA A 116 18.20 5.34 -17.23
C ALA A 116 19.50 4.68 -17.72
N ILE A 117 19.61 3.35 -17.60
CA ILE A 117 20.76 2.59 -18.11
C ILE A 117 20.84 2.71 -19.63
N ALA A 118 19.72 2.53 -20.33
CA ALA A 118 19.67 2.65 -21.78
C ALA A 118 19.84 4.10 -22.29
N ALA A 119 19.68 5.10 -21.42
CA ALA A 119 19.99 6.50 -21.72
C ALA A 119 21.49 6.78 -21.60
N GLY A 120 22.18 6.21 -20.60
CA GLY A 120 23.62 6.37 -20.40
C GLY A 120 24.51 5.45 -21.26
N ALA A 121 23.92 4.46 -21.96
CA ALA A 121 24.62 3.57 -22.88
C ALA A 121 24.71 4.09 -24.33
N ASN A 122 24.07 5.24 -24.62
CA ASN A 122 24.17 5.97 -25.89
C ASN A 122 25.16 7.13 -25.75
#